data_AF-A0A372ZTY6-F1
#
_entry.id   AF-A0A372ZTY6-F1
#
_cell.length_a   1.000
_cell.length_b   1.000
_cell.length_c   1.000
_cell.angle_alpha   90.00
_cell.angle_beta   90.00
_cell.angle_gamma   90.00
#
_symmetry.space_group_name_H-M   'P 1'
#
loop_
_entity.id
_entity.type
_entity.pdbx_description
1 polymer ?
#
loop_
_entity_poly.entity_id
_entity_poly.type
_entity_poly.pdbx_seq_one_letter_code
_entity_poly.pdbx_strand_id
1 'polypeptide(L)'
;MFIALPDTDVFTPECYHDPLFSPAEGGWANKGDLIEMCTPVMPKCVPCPYRAMCIRQTRPHPSKFDGVAGGRLWLGGEVIGTVDGVDDLDLPLPGKPREICGSIAGHERHRVVGEQSCEPCRAAFDSPPQAEPETEPAQDQLILAIAA
;
A
#
# COMPACT_ATOMS: atom_id res chain seq x y z
N MET A 1 -22.59 14.77 2.16
CA MET A 1 -23.26 14.13 1.01
C MET A 1 -22.22 13.99 -0.09
N PHE A 2 -21.58 12.82 -0.22
CA PHE A 2 -20.60 12.58 -1.26
C PHE A 2 -21.34 12.19 -2.53
N ILE A 3 -21.50 13.14 -3.45
CA ILE A 3 -22.03 12.87 -4.79
C ILE A 3 -20.87 12.21 -5.53
N ALA A 4 -21.01 10.92 -5.84
CA ALA A 4 -20.10 10.24 -6.75
C ALA A 4 -20.17 10.97 -8.09
N LEU A 5 -19.10 11.68 -8.45
CA LEU A 5 -18.98 12.29 -9.76
C LEU A 5 -18.97 11.18 -10.83
N PRO A 6 -19.59 11.41 -12.00
CA PRO A 6 -19.62 10.43 -13.08
C PRO A 6 -18.20 10.04 -13.51
N ASP A 7 -18.01 8.75 -13.83
CA ASP A 7 -16.73 8.10 -14.19
C ASP A 7 -16.02 8.68 -15.44
N THR A 8 -16.52 9.77 -16.04
CA THR A 8 -16.01 10.35 -17.30
C THR A 8 -15.32 11.71 -17.14
N ASP A 9 -15.46 12.39 -16.00
CA ASP A 9 -14.81 13.68 -15.79
C ASP A 9 -13.41 13.48 -15.18
N VAL A 10 -12.37 13.83 -15.96
CA VAL A 10 -11.00 13.89 -15.46
C VAL A 10 -10.97 14.89 -14.31
N PHE A 11 -10.62 14.41 -13.12
CA PHE A 11 -10.42 15.25 -11.96
C PHE A 11 -9.11 16.02 -12.10
N THR A 12 -9.21 17.36 -12.11
CA THR A 12 -8.07 18.28 -12.28
C THR A 12 -7.90 19.16 -11.04
N PRO A 13 -7.26 18.64 -9.96
CA PRO A 13 -6.93 19.46 -8.80
C PRO A 13 -5.94 20.56 -9.14
N GLU A 14 -5.76 21.54 -8.25
CA GLU A 14 -4.75 22.59 -8.42
C GLU A 14 -3.32 22.04 -8.58
N CYS A 15 -3.03 20.86 -8.01
CA CYS A 15 -1.72 20.20 -8.16
C CYS A 15 -1.58 19.41 -9.48
N TYR A 16 -2.61 19.34 -10.31
CA TYR A 16 -2.56 18.65 -11.60
C TYR A 16 -1.55 19.34 -12.52
N HIS A 17 -0.65 18.57 -13.13
CA HIS A 17 0.49 19.06 -13.93
C HIS A 17 1.52 19.93 -13.19
N ASP A 18 1.48 20.02 -11.86
CA ASP A 18 2.55 20.66 -11.11
C ASP A 18 3.82 19.78 -11.19
N PRO A 19 4.94 20.30 -11.72
CA PRO A 19 6.18 19.53 -11.87
C PRO A 19 6.81 19.13 -10.54
N LEU A 20 6.40 19.70 -9.42
CA LEU A 20 6.80 19.26 -8.09
C LEU A 20 5.99 18.05 -7.59
N PHE A 21 4.81 17.82 -8.16
CA PHE A 21 4.00 16.61 -7.89
C PHE A 21 4.27 15.49 -8.89
N SER A 22 4.57 15.81 -10.15
CA SER A 22 4.95 14.83 -11.16
C SER A 22 6.10 15.38 -11.98
N PRO A 23 7.35 15.23 -11.49
CA PRO A 23 8.53 15.65 -12.22
C PRO A 23 8.59 14.94 -13.59
N ALA A 24 8.94 15.68 -14.63
CA ALA A 24 9.12 15.10 -15.95
C ALA A 24 10.24 14.04 -15.96
N GLU A 25 10.13 13.06 -16.85
CA GLU A 25 11.20 12.08 -17.08
C GLU A 25 12.53 12.79 -17.37
N GLY A 26 13.59 12.38 -16.68
CA GLY A 26 14.91 13.02 -16.77
C GLY A 26 15.09 14.29 -15.94
N GLY A 27 14.06 14.76 -15.22
CA GLY A 27 14.15 15.88 -14.27
C GLY A 27 14.86 15.54 -12.95
N TRP A 28 15.21 14.27 -12.75
CA TRP A 28 15.89 13.72 -11.58
C TRP A 28 16.76 12.53 -12.01
N ALA A 29 17.88 12.29 -11.32
CA ALA A 29 18.85 11.26 -11.70
C ALA A 29 18.80 10.03 -10.79
N ASN A 30 18.35 10.20 -9.55
CA ASN A 30 18.27 9.10 -8.59
C ASN A 30 17.11 9.29 -7.59
N LYS A 31 16.85 8.25 -6.79
CA LYS A 31 15.78 8.24 -5.77
C LYS A 31 15.85 9.43 -4.81
N GLY A 32 17.05 9.86 -4.42
CA GLY A 32 17.27 10.98 -3.51
C GLY A 32 16.75 12.30 -4.09
N ASP A 33 17.05 12.57 -5.35
CA ASP A 33 16.58 13.77 -6.06
C ASP A 33 15.04 13.82 -6.10
N LEU A 34 14.39 12.70 -6.40
CA LEU A 34 12.93 12.61 -6.44
C LEU A 34 12.31 12.91 -5.06
N ILE A 35 12.91 12.37 -3.99
CA ILE A 35 12.49 12.64 -2.61
C ILE A 35 12.64 14.13 -2.29
N GLU A 36 13.79 14.72 -2.60
CA GLU A 36 14.08 16.13 -2.31
C GLU A 36 13.08 17.07 -3.02
N MET A 37 12.79 16.79 -4.30
CA MET A 37 11.84 17.58 -5.08
C MET A 37 10.39 17.47 -4.60
N CYS A 38 9.95 16.25 -4.27
CA CYS A 38 8.54 15.97 -4.04
C CYS A 38 8.11 16.12 -2.58
N THR A 39 8.99 15.84 -1.61
CA THR A 39 8.66 15.87 -0.18
C THR A 39 8.04 17.20 0.27
N PRO A 40 8.54 18.38 -0.14
CA PRO A 40 7.99 19.66 0.29
C PRO A 40 6.53 19.90 -0.10
N VAL A 41 6.02 19.24 -1.15
CA VAL A 41 4.64 19.42 -1.62
C VAL A 41 3.66 18.39 -1.06
N MET A 42 4.15 17.26 -0.51
CA MET A 42 3.30 16.19 0.04
C MET A 42 2.30 16.67 1.11
N PRO A 43 2.64 17.60 2.04
CA PRO A 43 1.67 18.09 3.04
C PRO A 43 0.40 18.71 2.46
N LYS A 44 0.43 19.20 1.21
CA LYS A 44 -0.77 19.69 0.51
C LYS A 44 -1.83 18.59 0.31
N CYS A 45 -1.43 17.32 0.34
CA CYS A 45 -2.36 16.20 0.22
C CYS A 45 -3.15 15.94 1.50
N VAL A 46 -2.67 16.33 2.69
CA VAL A 46 -3.33 16.03 3.98
C VAL A 46 -4.78 16.56 4.02
N PRO A 47 -5.06 17.83 3.69
CA PRO A 47 -6.44 18.33 3.67
C PRO A 47 -7.20 18.03 2.36
N CYS A 48 -6.58 17.34 1.39
CA CYS A 48 -7.16 17.19 0.06
C CYS A 48 -8.33 16.18 0.07
N PRO A 49 -9.57 16.58 -0.30
CA PRO A 49 -10.72 15.68 -0.27
C PRO A 49 -10.73 14.66 -1.42
N TYR A 50 -9.75 14.71 -2.30
CA TYR A 50 -9.71 13.94 -3.54
C TYR A 50 -8.55 12.93 -3.60
N ARG A 51 -7.90 12.61 -2.46
CA ARG A 51 -6.76 11.67 -2.43
C ARG A 51 -7.07 10.33 -3.08
N ALA A 52 -8.21 9.72 -2.73
CA ALA A 52 -8.63 8.43 -3.27
C ALA A 52 -8.84 8.49 -4.80
N MET A 53 -9.47 9.57 -5.27
CA MET A 53 -9.71 9.80 -6.70
C MET A 53 -8.42 10.09 -7.47
N CYS A 54 -7.48 10.82 -6.87
CA CYS A 54 -6.14 11.05 -7.41
C CYS A 54 -5.42 9.72 -7.67
N ILE A 55 -5.40 8.80 -6.69
CA ILE A 55 -4.78 7.48 -6.88
C ILE A 55 -5.52 6.66 -7.94
N ARG A 56 -6.86 6.70 -7.92
CA ARG A 56 -7.70 6.00 -8.93
C ARG A 56 -7.44 6.49 -10.36
N GLN A 57 -7.25 7.79 -10.55
CA GLN A 57 -7.00 8.39 -11.86
C GLN A 57 -5.56 8.17 -12.32
N THR A 58 -4.57 8.41 -11.46
CA THR A 58 -3.14 8.26 -11.79
C THR A 58 -2.75 6.80 -12.00
N ARG A 59 -3.43 5.88 -11.28
CA ARG A 59 -3.15 4.44 -11.24
C ARG A 59 -1.64 4.16 -11.07
N PRO A 60 -1.01 4.64 -9.99
CA PRO A 60 0.45 4.76 -9.91
C PRO A 60 1.21 3.47 -10.18
N HIS A 61 0.73 2.34 -9.66
CA HIS A 61 1.41 1.06 -9.84
C HIS A 61 1.42 0.57 -11.30
N PRO A 62 0.28 0.36 -11.98
CA PRO A 62 0.29 -0.10 -13.37
C PRO A 62 0.90 0.92 -14.35
N SER A 63 0.88 2.22 -14.05
CA SER A 63 1.53 3.25 -14.87
C SER A 63 3.02 3.43 -14.57
N LYS A 64 3.56 2.75 -13.55
CA LYS A 64 4.92 2.95 -13.04
C LYS A 64 5.20 4.42 -12.69
N PHE A 65 4.21 5.09 -12.12
CA PHE A 65 4.25 6.51 -11.84
C PHE A 65 5.37 6.88 -10.88
N ASP A 66 6.00 8.03 -11.17
CA ASP A 66 6.99 8.70 -10.34
C ASP A 66 6.44 10.06 -9.88
N GLY A 67 6.45 10.30 -8.57
CA GLY A 67 5.98 11.56 -7.98
C GLY A 67 4.92 11.36 -6.89
N VAL A 68 4.16 12.40 -6.60
CA VAL A 68 3.18 12.46 -5.52
C VAL A 68 1.77 12.17 -6.04
N ALA A 69 1.11 11.16 -5.48
CA ALA A 69 -0.30 10.87 -5.71
C ALA A 69 -0.98 10.43 -4.41
N GLY A 70 -2.09 11.11 -4.06
CA GLY A 70 -2.87 10.82 -2.85
C GLY A 70 -2.08 10.82 -1.55
N GLY A 71 -1.12 11.75 -1.40
CA GLY A 71 -0.28 11.88 -0.20
C GLY A 71 0.85 10.85 -0.08
N ARG A 72 1.09 10.06 -1.13
CA ARG A 72 2.18 9.09 -1.22
C ARG A 72 3.18 9.53 -2.28
N LEU A 73 4.45 9.32 -2.01
CA LEU A 73 5.54 9.44 -2.96
C LEU A 73 5.78 8.07 -3.60
N TRP A 74 5.69 8.05 -4.93
CA TRP A 74 5.82 6.86 -5.76
C TRP A 74 7.12 6.89 -6.56
N LEU A 75 7.74 5.73 -6.72
CA LEU A 75 8.89 5.50 -7.59
C LEU A 75 8.71 4.16 -8.30
N GLY A 76 8.64 4.18 -9.63
CA GLY A 76 8.39 3.01 -10.47
C GLY A 76 7.05 2.34 -10.15
N GLY A 77 6.08 3.10 -9.62
CA GLY A 77 4.81 2.57 -9.16
C GLY A 77 4.83 1.90 -7.78
N GLU A 78 5.93 2.03 -7.03
CA GLU A 78 6.03 1.58 -5.63
C GLU A 78 6.02 2.77 -4.66
N VAL A 79 5.40 2.61 -3.49
CA VAL A 79 5.40 3.65 -2.46
C VAL A 79 6.76 3.69 -1.76
N ILE A 80 7.41 4.85 -1.78
CA ILE A 80 8.69 5.09 -1.09
C ILE A 80 8.58 6.11 0.04
N GLY A 81 7.41 6.72 0.23
CA GLY A 81 7.11 7.60 1.36
C GLY A 81 5.62 7.94 1.42
N THR A 82 5.13 8.22 2.62
CA THR A 82 3.74 8.63 2.89
C THR A 82 3.78 9.82 3.84
N VAL A 83 2.99 10.87 3.58
CA VAL A 83 2.88 11.99 4.51
C VAL A 83 2.04 11.59 5.72
N ASP A 84 2.43 12.06 6.90
CA ASP A 84 1.66 11.86 8.13
C ASP A 84 0.22 12.37 7.99
N GLY A 85 -0.73 11.65 8.57
CA GLY A 85 -2.17 11.98 8.50
C GLY A 85 -2.87 11.52 7.21
N VAL A 86 -2.25 10.63 6.44
CA VAL A 86 -2.87 9.86 5.34
C VAL A 86 -2.97 8.40 5.77
N ASP A 87 -4.10 7.75 5.47
CA ASP A 87 -4.38 6.36 5.83
C ASP A 87 -4.46 5.48 4.56
N ASP A 88 -4.08 4.21 4.66
CA ASP A 88 -4.34 3.19 3.63
C ASP A 88 -5.83 2.90 3.45
N LEU A 89 -6.66 3.24 4.44
CA LEU A 89 -8.11 3.31 4.29
C LEU A 89 -8.56 4.37 3.29
N ASP A 90 -7.69 5.32 2.89
CA ASP A 90 -7.99 6.27 1.82
C ASP A 90 -7.85 5.66 0.41
N LEU A 91 -7.33 4.43 0.28
CA LEU A 91 -7.24 3.74 -1.00
C LEU A 91 -8.62 3.20 -1.42
N PRO A 92 -8.91 3.06 -2.73
CA PRO A 92 -10.17 2.49 -3.16
C PRO A 92 -10.29 1.03 -2.72
N LEU A 93 -11.43 0.65 -2.14
CA LEU A 93 -11.78 -0.74 -1.92
C LEU A 93 -11.79 -1.51 -3.25
N PRO A 94 -11.42 -2.80 -3.24
CA PRO A 94 -11.54 -3.64 -4.42
C PRO A 94 -13.01 -3.75 -4.82
N GLY A 95 -13.32 -3.56 -6.11
CA GLY A 95 -14.71 -3.57 -6.58
C GLY A 95 -15.42 -4.91 -6.39
N LYS A 96 -14.71 -6.03 -6.55
CA LYS A 96 -15.23 -7.38 -6.26
C LYS A 96 -14.17 -8.22 -5.54
N PRO A 97 -14.55 -9.06 -4.57
CA PRO A 97 -13.66 -10.07 -4.01
C PRO A 97 -13.03 -10.92 -5.12
N ARG A 98 -11.74 -11.19 -4.97
CA ARG A 98 -10.96 -12.05 -5.87
C ARG A 98 -10.75 -13.41 -5.19
N GLU A 99 -10.49 -14.46 -5.97
CA GLU A 99 -10.22 -15.80 -5.43
C GLU A 99 -9.06 -15.82 -4.42
N ILE A 100 -8.07 -14.96 -4.59
CA ILE A 100 -6.90 -14.84 -3.70
C ILE A 100 -7.19 -14.06 -2.40
N CYS A 101 -8.35 -13.40 -2.29
CA CYS A 101 -8.67 -12.61 -1.10
C CYS A 101 -8.80 -13.51 0.15
N GLY A 102 -8.47 -12.96 1.32
CA GLY A 102 -8.42 -13.74 2.58
C GLY A 102 -7.07 -14.41 2.83
N SER A 103 -6.02 -14.04 2.09
CA SER A 103 -4.67 -14.55 2.26
C SER A 103 -3.65 -13.40 2.33
N ILE A 104 -2.44 -13.70 2.83
CA ILE A 104 -1.30 -12.77 2.77
C ILE A 104 -0.99 -12.37 1.32
N ALA A 105 -1.09 -13.31 0.38
CA ALA A 105 -0.90 -13.03 -1.04
C ALA A 105 -1.98 -12.09 -1.60
N GLY A 106 -3.21 -12.20 -1.10
CA GLY A 106 -4.31 -11.28 -1.42
C GLY A 106 -4.06 -9.88 -0.87
N HIS A 107 -3.57 -9.77 0.37
CA HIS A 107 -3.17 -8.50 0.98
C HIS A 107 -2.08 -7.80 0.15
N GLU A 108 -1.01 -8.52 -0.17
CA GLU A 108 0.06 -7.97 -1.00
C GLU A 108 -0.46 -7.56 -2.38
N ARG A 109 -1.35 -8.38 -2.97
CA ARG A 109 -1.95 -8.07 -4.27
C ARG A 109 -2.78 -6.78 -4.26
N HIS A 110 -3.43 -6.41 -3.15
CA HIS A 110 -4.10 -5.12 -3.01
C HIS A 110 -3.10 -3.98 -2.94
N ARG A 111 -2.05 -4.12 -2.11
CA ARG A 111 -0.99 -3.12 -1.99
C ARG A 111 -0.33 -2.82 -3.33
N VAL A 112 0.03 -3.88 -4.05
CA VAL A 112 0.58 -3.85 -5.41
C VAL A 112 -0.32 -3.01 -6.30
N VAL A 113 -1.61 -3.31 -6.48
CA VAL A 113 -2.44 -2.46 -7.38
C VAL A 113 -2.93 -1.14 -6.79
N GLY A 114 -2.43 -0.74 -5.61
CA GLY A 114 -2.81 0.51 -4.95
C GLY A 114 -4.28 0.54 -4.53
N GLU A 115 -4.82 -0.60 -4.12
CA GLU A 115 -6.16 -0.73 -3.55
C GLU A 115 -6.06 -0.91 -2.03
N GLN A 116 -7.13 -0.51 -1.33
CA GLN A 116 -7.28 -0.84 0.08
C GLN A 116 -7.42 -2.36 0.22
N SER A 117 -6.69 -2.96 1.14
CA SER A 117 -6.89 -4.37 1.48
C SER A 117 -8.32 -4.61 1.97
N CYS A 118 -9.03 -5.56 1.35
CA CYS A 118 -10.34 -5.95 1.88
C CYS A 118 -10.19 -6.53 3.29
N GLU A 119 -11.29 -6.52 4.05
CA GLU A 119 -11.30 -6.99 5.43
C GLU A 119 -10.74 -8.43 5.60
N PRO A 120 -11.10 -9.43 4.77
CA PRO A 120 -10.48 -10.75 4.84
C PRO A 120 -8.96 -10.74 4.64
N CYS A 121 -8.45 -9.97 3.68
CA CYS A 121 -7.01 -9.87 3.42
C CYS A 121 -6.27 -9.19 4.57
N ARG A 122 -6.85 -8.15 5.15
CA ARG A 122 -6.30 -7.44 6.32
C ARG A 122 -6.26 -8.34 7.55
N ALA A 123 -7.37 -9.03 7.84
CA ALA A 123 -7.42 -9.99 8.94
C ALA A 123 -6.38 -11.12 8.81
N ALA A 124 -6.17 -11.62 7.58
CA ALA A 124 -5.16 -12.64 7.28
C ALA A 124 -3.72 -12.13 7.44
N PHE A 125 -3.47 -10.83 7.26
CA PHE A 125 -2.17 -10.21 7.48
C PHE A 125 -1.92 -9.92 8.97
N ASP A 126 -2.94 -9.43 9.68
CA ASP A 126 -2.89 -9.11 11.11
C ASP A 126 -2.78 -10.36 12.00
N SER A 127 -3.21 -11.51 11.48
CA SER A 127 -3.10 -12.83 12.13
C SER A 127 -2.03 -13.68 11.46
N PRO A 128 -0.73 -13.41 11.68
CA PRO A 128 0.34 -14.27 11.16
C PRO A 128 0.16 -15.71 11.66
N PRO A 129 0.67 -16.72 10.93
CA PRO A 129 0.53 -18.11 11.32
C PRO A 129 1.01 -18.28 12.77
N GLN A 130 0.14 -18.87 13.60
CA GLN A 130 0.48 -19.24 14.96
C GLN A 130 1.73 -20.11 14.89
N ALA A 131 2.77 -19.76 15.65
CA ALA A 131 3.93 -20.63 15.81
C ALA A 131 3.43 -22.04 16.14
N GLU A 132 3.90 -23.03 15.39
CA GLU A 132 3.52 -24.42 15.64
C GLU A 132 3.84 -24.75 17.11
N PRO A 133 2.95 -25.45 17.82
CA PRO A 133 3.23 -25.83 19.21
C PRO A 133 4.55 -26.59 19.24
N GLU A 134 5.50 -26.08 20.04
CA GLU A 134 6.82 -26.67 20.23
C GLU A 134 6.63 -28.15 20.59
N THR A 135 7.00 -29.05 19.69
CA THR A 135 7.02 -30.48 19.99
C THR A 135 8.09 -30.70 21.04
N GLU A 136 7.69 -30.86 22.31
CA GLU A 136 8.59 -31.24 23.39
C GLU A 136 9.42 -32.47 22.96
N PRO A 137 10.76 -32.43 23.05
CA PRO A 137 11.57 -33.58 22.69
C PRO A 137 11.26 -34.74 23.65
N ALA A 138 10.93 -35.90 23.07
CA ALA A 138 10.65 -37.13 23.79
C ALA A 138 11.77 -37.44 24.78
N GLN A 139 11.44 -37.46 26.07
CA GLN A 139 12.37 -37.86 27.13
C GLN A 139 12.65 -39.37 27.00
N ASP A 140 13.90 -39.68 26.67
CA ASP A 140 14.48 -41.03 26.70
C ASP A 140 14.26 -41.68 28.07
N GLN A 141 13.41 -42.70 28.13
CA GLN A 141 13.27 -43.57 29.31
C GLN A 141 14.46 -44.54 29.37
N LEU A 142 15.48 -44.19 30.14
CA LEU A 142 16.51 -45.14 30.57
C LEU A 142 15.94 -46.03 31.69
N ILE A 143 15.42 -47.21 31.34
CA ILE A 143 15.09 -48.25 32.33
C ILE A 143 16.40 -48.90 32.78
N LEU A 144 16.87 -48.53 33.97
CA LEU A 144 17.95 -49.23 34.67
C LEU A 144 17.36 -50.49 35.32
N ALA A 145 17.59 -51.65 34.71
CA ALA A 145 17.33 -52.94 35.35
C ALA A 145 18.37 -53.20 36.44
N ILE A 146 17.95 -53.27 37.71
CA ILE A 146 18.77 -53.81 38.81
C ILE A 146 18.14 -55.12 39.30
N ALA A 147 19.03 -56.09 39.44
CA ALA A 147 18.86 -57.51 39.74
C ALA A 147 18.09 -57.85 41.03
N ALA A 148 17.47 -59.03 41.00
CA ALA A 148 17.31 -59.94 42.13
C ALA A 148 17.56 -61.38 41.65
#